data_AF-A0AAE0GE09-F1
#
_entry.id   AF-A0AAE0GE09-F1
#
_cell.length_a   1.000
_cell.length_b   1.000
_cell.length_c   1.000
_cell.angle_alpha   90.00
_cell.angle_beta   90.00
_cell.angle_gamma   90.00
#
_symmetry.space_group_name_H-M   'P 1'
#
loop_
_entity.id
_entity.type
_entity.pdbx_description
1 polymer ?
#
loop_
_entity_poly.entity_id
_entity_poly.type
_entity_poly.pdbx_seq_one_letter_code
_entity_poly.pdbx_strand_id
1 'polypeptide(L)'
;VAKHHICNANLMRNGADFAVFVNTAQEFDGSDSGARPDEAISWGKIRMDAKPVKVYGDATLVFPLLVAQTFATSWEPKKPQEKSDMYGLNTIQQ
;
A
#
# COMPACT_ATOMS: atom_id res chain seq x y z
N VAL A 1 1.79 9.13 13.25
CA VAL A 1 3.05 8.34 13.22
C VAL A 1 3.12 7.37 12.06
N ALA A 2 2.23 6.37 11.95
CA ALA A 2 2.31 5.35 10.88
C ALA A 2 2.21 5.95 9.46
N LYS A 3 1.18 6.78 9.21
CA LYS A 3 1.01 7.52 7.94
C LYS A 3 2.27 8.29 7.56
N HIS A 4 2.69 9.20 8.44
CA HIS A 4 3.85 10.05 8.20
C HIS A 4 5.13 9.25 7.89
N HIS A 5 5.42 8.19 8.65
CA HIS A 5 6.64 7.39 8.44
C HIS A 5 6.67 6.72 7.07
N ILE A 6 5.56 6.10 6.65
CA ILE A 6 5.48 5.44 5.33
C ILE A 6 5.59 6.47 4.21
N CYS A 7 4.90 7.61 4.34
CA CYS A 7 4.96 8.68 3.34
C CYS A 7 6.38 9.27 3.24
N ASN A 8 7.05 9.46 4.38
CA ASN A 8 8.41 10.00 4.42
C ASN A 8 9.46 9.00 3.88
N ALA A 9 9.25 7.69 4.04
CA ALA A 9 10.08 6.69 3.39
C ALA A 9 9.93 6.76 1.86
N ASN A 10 8.71 6.96 1.35
CA ASN A 10 8.46 7.07 -0.08
C ASN A 10 8.97 8.40 -0.68
N LEU A 11 9.11 9.45 0.12
CA LEU A 11 9.78 10.68 -0.30
C LEU A 11 11.17 10.41 -0.89
N MET A 12 11.91 9.46 -0.31
CA MET A 12 13.27 9.11 -0.75
C MET A 12 13.33 8.43 -2.14
N ARG A 13 12.19 7.98 -2.67
CA ARG A 13 12.06 7.44 -4.04
C ARG A 13 11.28 8.38 -4.97
N ASN A 14 11.21 9.67 -4.64
CA ASN A 14 10.42 10.69 -5.34
C ASN A 14 8.90 10.42 -5.33
N GLY A 15 8.41 9.83 -4.25
CA GLY A 15 7.00 9.62 -3.99
C GLY A 15 6.50 8.21 -4.32
N ALA A 16 5.37 7.85 -3.70
CA ALA A 16 4.67 6.60 -3.97
C ALA A 16 3.89 6.66 -5.30
N ASP A 17 3.94 5.57 -6.06
CA ASP A 17 3.21 5.39 -7.33
C ASP A 17 1.70 5.21 -7.12
N PHE A 18 1.31 4.60 -5.99
CA PHE A 18 -0.08 4.38 -5.60
C PHE A 18 -0.28 4.71 -4.12
N ALA A 19 -1.43 5.28 -3.78
CA ALA A 19 -1.79 5.53 -2.38
C ALA A 19 -3.30 5.44 -2.16
N VAL A 20 -3.69 4.69 -1.13
CA VAL A 20 -5.07 4.64 -0.63
C VAL A 20 -5.05 4.93 0.87
N PHE A 21 -5.77 5.95 1.29
CA PHE A 21 -5.93 6.30 2.71
C PHE A 21 -7.34 5.92 3.16
N VAL A 22 -7.44 5.21 4.29
CA VAL A 22 -8.72 4.94 4.95
C VAL A 22 -8.60 5.47 6.37
N ASN A 23 -9.28 6.58 6.66
CA ASN A 23 -9.30 7.16 8.00
C ASN A 23 -10.54 8.04 8.20
N THR A 24 -10.79 8.44 9.44
CA THR A 24 -11.91 9.30 9.83
C THR A 24 -11.50 10.77 10.00
N ALA A 25 -10.20 11.07 9.92
CA ALA A 25 -9.64 12.38 10.23
C ALA A 25 -9.97 13.43 9.17
N GLN A 26 -10.31 14.63 9.63
CA GLN A 26 -10.73 15.76 8.81
C GLN A 26 -9.59 16.76 8.61
N GLU A 27 -9.67 17.57 7.55
CA GLU A 27 -8.60 18.51 7.19
C GLU A 27 -8.58 19.79 8.05
N PHE A 28 -9.71 20.14 8.68
CA PHE A 28 -9.88 21.45 9.32
C PHE A 28 -8.87 21.76 10.44
N ASP A 29 -8.29 20.73 11.06
CA ASP A 29 -7.34 20.87 12.15
C ASP A 29 -5.88 20.98 11.68
N GLY A 30 -5.62 20.91 10.37
CA GLY A 30 -4.28 20.99 9.78
C GLY A 30 -3.36 19.83 10.18
N SER A 31 -3.91 18.72 10.66
CA SER A 31 -3.11 17.57 11.10
C SER A 31 -2.60 16.72 9.92
N ASP A 32 -1.41 16.13 10.05
CA ASP A 32 -0.93 15.12 9.08
C ASP A 32 -1.91 13.95 8.96
N SER A 33 -2.60 13.58 10.04
CA SER A 33 -3.63 12.53 10.01
C SER A 33 -4.80 12.89 9.09
N GLY A 34 -5.26 14.14 9.17
CA GLY A 34 -6.38 14.69 8.41
C GLY A 34 -6.05 15.14 6.98
N ALA A 35 -4.79 15.43 6.71
CA ALA A 35 -4.30 15.93 5.42
C ALA A 35 -4.81 15.14 4.22
N ARG A 36 -5.27 15.87 3.19
CA ARG A 36 -5.68 15.31 1.89
C ARG A 36 -4.48 14.70 1.16
N PRO A 37 -4.68 13.73 0.25
CA PRO A 37 -3.58 13.19 -0.55
C PRO A 37 -2.84 14.26 -1.37
N ASP A 38 -3.53 15.32 -1.79
CA ASP A 38 -2.95 16.46 -2.52
C ASP A 38 -1.86 17.18 -1.72
N GLU A 39 -1.98 17.21 -0.39
CA GLU A 39 -0.93 17.73 0.47
C GLU A 39 0.30 16.82 0.43
N ALA A 40 0.12 15.49 0.50
CA ALA A 40 1.26 14.57 0.37
C ALA A 40 1.92 14.64 -1.01
N ILE A 41 1.18 14.97 -2.07
CA ILE A 41 1.73 15.25 -3.41
C ILE A 41 2.60 16.52 -3.38
N SER A 42 2.17 17.59 -2.73
CA SER A 42 2.93 18.86 -2.69
C SER A 42 4.30 18.72 -2.01
N TRP A 43 4.42 17.78 -1.06
CA TRP A 43 5.68 17.43 -0.41
C TRP A 43 6.54 16.41 -1.19
N GLY A 44 6.04 15.85 -2.29
CA GLY A 44 6.74 14.77 -3.02
C GLY A 44 6.69 13.40 -2.33
N LYS A 45 5.83 13.23 -1.31
CA LYS A 45 5.62 11.94 -0.63
C LYS A 45 4.78 10.97 -1.48
N ILE A 46 3.95 11.52 -2.37
CA ILE A 46 3.20 10.83 -3.42
C ILE A 46 3.61 11.45 -4.76
N ARG A 47 3.70 10.65 -5.83
CA ARG A 47 4.06 11.18 -7.14
C ARG A 47 2.95 12.04 -7.75
N MET A 48 3.33 12.99 -8.59
CA MET A 48 2.39 13.88 -9.31
C MET A 48 1.47 13.14 -10.29
N ASP A 49 1.93 12.00 -10.84
CA ASP A 49 1.20 11.16 -11.80
C ASP A 49 0.35 10.07 -11.11
N ALA A 50 0.46 9.94 -9.78
CA ALA A 50 -0.32 8.99 -9.02
C ALA A 50 -1.81 9.37 -8.99
N LYS A 51 -2.67 8.39 -8.75
CA LYS A 51 -4.12 8.57 -8.58
C LYS A 51 -4.53 8.21 -7.15
N PRO A 52 -4.14 9.02 -6.14
CA PRO A 52 -4.39 8.66 -4.76
C PRO A 52 -5.87 8.83 -4.38
N VAL A 53 -6.37 7.99 -3.48
CA VAL A 53 -7.75 8.04 -2.99
C VAL A 53 -7.76 8.10 -1.47
N LYS A 54 -8.62 8.95 -0.90
CA LYS A 54 -8.92 8.98 0.54
C LYS A 54 -10.38 8.58 0.77
N VAL A 55 -10.59 7.51 1.51
CA VAL A 55 -11.90 7.07 1.98
C VAL A 55 -12.10 7.58 3.40
N TYR A 56 -13.09 8.44 3.58
CA TYR A 56 -13.51 8.93 4.89
C TYR A 56 -14.43 7.90 5.52
N GLY A 57 -13.91 7.11 6.46
CA GLY A 57 -14.67 6.03 7.08
C GLY A 57 -13.85 5.20 8.06
N ASP A 58 -14.54 4.40 8.85
CA ASP A 58 -13.92 3.46 9.77
C ASP A 58 -13.31 2.28 9.01
N ALA A 59 -12.05 1.95 9.31
CA ALA A 59 -11.34 0.85 8.69
C ALA A 59 -12.04 -0.50 8.91
N THR A 60 -12.70 -0.71 10.05
CA THR A 60 -13.41 -1.97 10.34
C THR A 60 -14.58 -2.24 9.38
N LEU A 61 -15.17 -1.19 8.81
CA LEU A 61 -16.24 -1.30 7.81
C LEU A 61 -15.67 -1.41 6.39
N VAL A 62 -14.69 -0.58 6.06
CA VAL A 62 -14.18 -0.43 4.69
C VAL A 62 -13.16 -1.51 4.33
N PHE A 63 -12.23 -1.83 5.25
CA PHE A 63 -11.10 -2.71 4.97
C PHE A 63 -11.50 -4.14 4.58
N PRO A 64 -12.48 -4.80 5.24
CA PRO A 64 -12.91 -6.14 4.82
C PRO A 64 -13.46 -6.17 3.40
N LEU A 65 -14.20 -5.15 2.98
CA LEU A 65 -14.75 -5.03 1.62
C LEU A 65 -13.63 -4.81 0.59
N LEU A 66 -12.64 -3.98 0.91
CA LEU A 66 -11.47 -3.79 0.06
C LEU A 66 -10.73 -5.10 -0.16
N VAL A 67 -10.48 -5.86 0.90
CA VAL A 67 -9.81 -7.17 0.81
C VAL A 67 -10.62 -8.15 -0.04
N ALA A 68 -11.94 -8.23 0.19
CA ALA A 68 -12.81 -9.14 -0.54
C ALA A 68 -12.84 -8.90 -2.06
N GLN A 69 -12.76 -7.64 -2.50
CA GLN A 69 -12.82 -7.26 -3.91
C GLN A 69 -11.45 -7.15 -4.60
N THR A 70 -10.36 -7.21 -3.84
CA THR A 70 -8.99 -7.05 -4.38
C THR A 70 -8.15 -8.28 -4.05
N PHE A 71 -7.54 -8.30 -2.86
CA PHE A 71 -6.59 -9.32 -2.45
C PHE A 71 -7.18 -10.74 -2.45
N ALA A 72 -8.42 -10.91 -2.00
CA ALA A 72 -9.06 -12.23 -1.96
C ALA A 72 -9.35 -12.77 -3.38
N THR A 73 -9.74 -11.90 -4.32
CA THR A 73 -9.98 -12.27 -5.72
C THR A 73 -8.69 -12.55 -6.47
N SER A 74 -7.62 -11.80 -6.19
CA SER A 74 -6.32 -11.95 -6.85
C SER A 74 -5.39 -12.95 -6.17
N TRP A 75 -5.86 -13.69 -5.16
CA TRP A 75 -5.03 -14.62 -4.41
C TRP A 75 -4.78 -15.90 -5.22
N GLU A 76 -3.55 -16.06 -5.71
CA GLU A 76 -3.08 -17.33 -6.24
C GLU A 76 -2.33 -18.10 -5.14
N PRO A 77 -2.76 -19.32 -4.78
CA PRO A 77 -2.02 -20.12 -3.81
C PRO A 77 -0.65 -20.46 -4.40
N LYS A 78 0.42 -20.11 -3.66
CA LYS A 78 1.77 -20.55 -4.01
C LYS A 78 1.78 -22.08 -4.04
N LYS A 79 2.17 -22.66 -5.17
CA LYS A 79 2.39 -24.11 -5.25
C LYS A 79 3.42 -24.51 -4.19
N PRO A 80 3.23 -25.65 -3.50
CA PRO A 80 4.27 -26.17 -2.61
C PRO A 80 5.57 -26.30 -3.40
N GLN A 81 6.64 -25.66 -2.94
CA GLN A 81 7.95 -25.78 -3.56
C GLN A 81 8.39 -27.24 -3.45
N GLU A 82 8.71 -27.89 -4.56
CA GLU A 82 9.21 -29.27 -4.52
C GLU A 82 10.58 -29.30 -3.84
N LYS A 83 10.85 -30.36 -3.06
CA LYS A 83 12.12 -30.51 -2.31
C LYS A 83 13.35 -30.49 -3.23
N SER A 84 13.22 -30.92 -4.48
CA SER A 84 14.25 -30.87 -5.53
C SER A 84 14.76 -29.45 -5.78
N ASP A 85 13.87 -28.46 -5.79
CA ASP A 85 14.21 -27.06 -6.03
C ASP A 85 14.94 -26.43 -4.85
N MET A 86 14.58 -26.82 -3.62
CA MET A 86 15.20 -26.31 -2.38
C MET A 86 16.67 -26.72 -2.24
N TYR A 87 17.02 -27.92 -2.71
CA TYR A 87 18.38 -28.44 -2.67
C TYR A 87 19.16 -28.18 -3.96
N GLY A 88 18.56 -27.50 -4.95
CA GLY A 88 19.23 -27.23 -6.23
C GLY A 88 19.67 -28.48 -7.00
N LEU A 89 19.01 -29.62 -6.76
CA LEU A 89 19.41 -30.92 -7.31
C LEU A 89 19.17 -31.04 -8.83
N ASN A 90 18.44 -30.10 -9.42
CA ASN A 90 18.13 -30.07 -10.85
C ASN A 90 19.34 -29.78 -11.76
N THR A 91 20.50 -29.40 -11.21
CA THR A 91 21.72 -29.07 -11.97
C THR A 91 22.70 -30.26 -12.11
N ILE A 92 22.45 -31.39 -11.42
CA ILE A 92 23.43 -32.49 -11.30
C ILE A 92 23.12 -33.67 -12.26
N GLN A 93 22.15 -33.53 -13.17
CA GLN A 93 21.78 -34.58 -14.14
C GLN A 93 21.92 -34.19 -15.63
N GLN A 94 22.79 -33.24 -15.97
CA GLN A 94 23.26 -33.03 -17.36
C GLN A 94 24.75 -33.36 -17.46
#